data_AF-A0A139PUG2-F1
#
_entry.id   AF-A0A139PUG2-F1
#
_cell.length_a   1.000
_cell.length_b   1.000
_cell.length_c   1.000
_cell.angle_alpha   90.00
_cell.angle_beta   90.00
_cell.angle_gamma   90.00
#
_symmetry.space_group_name_H-M   'P 1'
#
loop_
_entity.id
_entity.type
_entity.pdbx_description
1 polymer ?
#
loop_
_entity_poly.entity_id
_entity_poly.type
_entity_poly.pdbx_seq_one_letter_code
_entity_poly.pdbx_strand_id
1 'polypeptide(L)'
;MNKKYESVIQPPNTHVHHSTYKDNPFIAKEFIEEAEATRERSEKRYRWEYLGEAIGSGVAPFENLVFRKITDEELARFDNIRQGNDFGYANDPLAFVRWHYDKKKRVIYAIDEIYGVKISNRELAERIREKGYQSQMITCDSAEPKSIDELKLQLNIPLVQGAKKGPDSREYGERWLDDLDAIVIDPERTPNIAREFESADYAVDRDGNPKPKLEEVNDHTIDATRYAFEDDMRQPGISFW
;
A
#
# COMPACT_ATOMS: atom_id res chain seq x y z
N MET A 1 7.82 1.02 17.20
CA MET A 1 8.80 2.12 17.39
C MET A 1 9.89 2.10 16.32
N ASN A 2 10.39 0.92 15.92
CA ASN A 2 11.45 0.81 14.90
C ASN A 2 10.99 1.06 13.45
N LYS A 3 9.74 0.73 13.07
CA LYS A 3 9.18 1.06 11.73
C LYS A 3 9.35 2.54 11.33
N LYS A 4 9.33 3.49 12.30
CA LYS A 4 9.48 4.92 12.01
C LYS A 4 10.91 5.29 11.54
N TYR A 5 11.92 4.62 12.08
CA TYR A 5 13.33 4.95 11.86
C TYR A 5 14.02 4.03 10.84
N GLU A 6 13.35 2.94 10.43
CA GLU A 6 13.75 2.07 9.31
C GLU A 6 12.99 2.38 8.01
N SER A 7 12.09 3.39 8.03
CA SER A 7 11.33 3.80 6.85
C SER A 7 12.24 4.40 5.77
N VAL A 8 11.90 4.15 4.50
CA VAL A 8 12.47 4.75 3.30
C VAL A 8 12.39 6.28 3.34
N ILE A 9 11.40 6.84 4.05
CA ILE A 9 11.23 8.28 4.22
C ILE A 9 11.72 8.69 5.62
N GLN A 10 12.99 9.09 5.70
CA GLN A 10 13.54 9.71 6.90
C GLN A 10 13.55 11.24 6.78
N PRO A 11 13.11 11.99 7.82
CA PRO A 11 13.23 13.45 7.81
C PRO A 11 14.72 13.87 7.72
N PRO A 12 15.07 14.94 6.98
CA PRO A 12 16.47 15.34 6.77
C PRO A 12 17.27 15.64 8.05
N ASN A 13 16.58 15.98 9.14
CA ASN A 13 17.16 16.27 10.45
C ASN A 13 17.18 15.06 11.40
N THR A 14 16.97 13.85 10.89
CA THR A 14 16.94 12.62 11.68
C THR A 14 18.23 11.84 11.49
N HIS A 15 18.91 11.54 12.60
CA HIS A 15 20.01 10.59 12.64
C HIS A 15 19.54 9.31 13.34
N VAL A 16 19.57 8.18 12.63
CA VAL A 16 19.17 6.88 13.17
C VAL A 16 20.41 6.14 13.63
N HIS A 17 20.47 5.80 14.92
CA HIS A 17 21.53 4.99 15.50
C HIS A 17 20.93 3.67 15.99
N HIS A 18 21.41 2.55 15.45
CA HIS A 18 20.99 1.21 15.84
C HIS A 18 21.99 0.63 16.83
N SER A 19 21.49 0.08 17.93
CA SER A 19 22.28 -0.61 18.95
C SER A 19 21.46 -1.73 19.56
N THR A 20 22.11 -2.83 19.89
CA THR A 20 21.54 -4.04 20.47
C THR A 20 22.20 -4.35 21.82
N TYR A 21 21.73 -5.40 22.49
CA TYR A 21 22.39 -5.88 23.71
C TYR A 21 23.86 -6.29 23.49
N LYS A 22 24.25 -6.60 22.24
CA LYS A 22 25.63 -6.97 21.87
C LYS A 22 26.61 -5.78 21.97
N ASP A 23 26.09 -4.56 21.91
CA ASP A 23 26.86 -3.32 21.99
C ASP A 23 27.08 -2.85 23.44
N ASN A 24 26.48 -3.54 24.42
CA ASN A 24 26.61 -3.22 25.84
C ASN A 24 27.65 -4.14 26.53
N PRO A 25 28.85 -3.63 26.86
CA PRO A 25 29.90 -4.43 27.50
C PRO A 25 29.59 -4.80 28.96
N PHE A 26 28.56 -4.20 29.56
CA PHE A 26 28.15 -4.43 30.96
C PHE A 26 26.89 -5.30 31.08
N ILE A 27 26.45 -5.93 29.98
CA ILE A 27 25.25 -6.77 29.99
C ILE A 27 25.47 -8.01 30.87
N ALA A 28 24.45 -8.38 31.64
CA ALA A 28 24.49 -9.55 32.51
C ALA A 28 24.55 -10.85 31.68
N LYS A 29 25.23 -11.88 32.20
CA LYS A 29 25.34 -13.17 31.50
C LYS A 29 23.97 -13.85 31.37
N GLU A 30 23.16 -13.71 32.41
CA GLU A 30 21.79 -14.23 32.49
C GLU A 30 20.91 -13.64 31.38
N PHE A 31 21.11 -12.36 31.02
CA PHE A 31 20.38 -11.73 29.92
C PHE A 31 20.80 -12.30 28.56
N ILE A 32 22.09 -12.59 28.37
CA ILE A 32 22.57 -13.25 27.15
C ILE A 32 21.96 -14.65 27.04
N GLU A 33 21.94 -15.42 28.12
CA GLU A 33 21.33 -16.75 28.16
C GLU A 33 19.84 -16.71 27.83
N GLU A 34 19.10 -15.73 28.34
CA GLU A 34 17.69 -15.51 28.02
C GLU A 34 17.47 -15.16 26.54
N ALA A 35 18.31 -14.30 25.98
CA ALA A 35 18.28 -13.92 24.58
C ALA A 35 18.53 -15.13 23.66
N GLU A 36 19.55 -15.93 23.97
CA GLU A 36 19.90 -17.14 23.21
C GLU A 36 18.82 -18.23 23.34
N ALA A 37 18.26 -18.45 24.54
CA ALA A 37 17.13 -19.35 24.75
C ALA A 37 15.86 -18.88 24.01
N THR A 38 15.69 -17.57 23.84
CA THR A 38 14.61 -17.00 23.01
C THR A 38 14.88 -17.21 21.52
N ARG A 39 16.14 -17.09 21.08
CA ARG A 39 16.57 -17.41 19.70
C ARG A 39 16.28 -18.86 19.34
N GLU A 40 16.66 -19.80 20.20
CA GLU A 40 16.41 -21.24 19.99
C GLU A 40 14.91 -21.58 19.92
N ARG A 41 14.08 -20.90 20.72
CA ARG A 41 12.62 -21.09 20.70
C ARG A 41 11.96 -20.42 19.50
N SER A 42 12.42 -19.23 19.12
CA SER A 42 11.88 -18.44 18.02
C SER A 42 12.87 -17.37 17.57
N GLU A 43 13.55 -17.64 16.45
CA GLU A 43 14.44 -16.68 15.78
C GLU A 43 13.73 -15.33 15.53
N LYS A 44 12.44 -15.37 15.19
CA LYS A 44 11.61 -14.19 14.97
C LYS A 44 11.49 -13.32 16.22
N ARG A 45 11.13 -13.91 17.36
CA ARG A 45 11.02 -13.16 18.63
C ARG A 45 12.37 -12.63 19.06
N TYR A 46 13.44 -13.39 18.84
CA TYR A 46 14.79 -12.92 19.14
C TYR A 46 15.17 -11.66 18.36
N ARG A 47 14.99 -11.67 17.04
CA ARG A 47 15.31 -10.51 16.20
C ARG A 47 14.44 -9.28 16.55
N TRP A 48 13.17 -9.48 16.91
CA TRP A 48 12.29 -8.39 17.35
C TRP A 48 12.65 -7.85 18.75
N GLU A 49 12.71 -8.71 19.76
CA GLU A 49 12.86 -8.33 21.16
C GLU A 49 14.30 -7.94 21.53
N TYR A 50 15.30 -8.58 20.90
CA TYR A 50 16.71 -8.44 21.29
C TYR A 50 17.58 -7.72 20.24
N LEU A 51 17.26 -7.81 18.95
CA LEU A 51 17.99 -7.09 17.90
C LEU A 51 17.30 -5.79 17.48
N GLY A 52 16.09 -5.52 17.98
CA GLY A 52 15.36 -4.31 17.66
C GLY A 52 14.97 -4.21 16.19
N GLU A 53 14.82 -5.33 15.49
CA GLU A 53 14.36 -5.31 14.11
C GLU A 53 12.84 -5.12 14.06
N ALA A 54 12.35 -4.30 13.12
CA ALA A 54 10.91 -4.08 12.93
C ALA A 54 10.24 -5.28 12.21
N ILE A 55 10.37 -6.47 12.78
CA ILE A 55 9.83 -7.69 12.19
C ILE A 55 8.35 -7.77 12.53
N GLY A 56 7.53 -7.59 11.52
CA GLY A 56 6.08 -7.75 11.58
C GLY A 56 5.62 -9.17 11.89
N SER A 57 4.61 -9.66 11.17
CA SER A 57 4.17 -11.06 11.20
C SER A 57 5.28 -12.08 10.83
N GLY A 58 6.47 -11.62 10.42
CA GLY A 58 7.67 -12.42 10.15
C GLY A 58 7.88 -12.70 8.66
N VAL A 59 6.84 -12.44 7.86
CA VAL A 59 6.86 -12.39 6.40
C VAL A 59 6.28 -11.02 6.04
N ALA A 60 7.07 -10.16 5.40
CA ALA A 60 6.56 -8.87 4.95
C ALA A 60 5.77 -9.11 3.66
N PRO A 61 4.53 -8.59 3.54
CA PRO A 61 3.86 -8.54 2.24
C PRO A 61 4.63 -7.61 1.30
N PHE A 62 4.50 -7.84 -0.01
CA PHE A 62 5.10 -7.03 -1.07
C PHE A 62 6.64 -7.02 -1.05
N GLU A 63 7.27 -8.20 -1.05
CA GLU A 63 8.73 -8.31 -1.27
C GLU A 63 9.18 -7.74 -2.64
N ASN A 64 8.23 -7.49 -3.53
CA ASN A 64 8.41 -6.90 -4.87
C ASN A 64 8.41 -5.34 -4.88
N LEU A 65 8.44 -4.68 -3.72
CA LEU A 65 8.51 -3.21 -3.64
C LEU A 65 9.86 -2.67 -4.10
N VAL A 66 9.82 -1.67 -4.98
CA VAL A 66 10.99 -0.96 -5.48
C VAL A 66 10.80 0.54 -5.27
N PHE A 67 11.43 1.08 -4.23
CA PHE A 67 11.44 2.51 -3.97
C PHE A 67 12.55 3.20 -4.77
N ARG A 68 12.16 4.01 -5.75
CA ARG A 68 13.10 4.82 -6.52
C ARG A 68 12.40 5.99 -7.19
N LYS A 69 13.18 6.99 -7.57
CA LYS A 69 12.70 8.06 -8.44
C LYS A 69 12.18 7.50 -9.77
N ILE A 70 11.00 7.96 -10.19
CA ILE A 70 10.46 7.75 -11.54
C ILE A 70 10.78 9.01 -12.34
N THR A 71 11.57 8.82 -13.39
CA THR A 71 12.10 9.91 -14.22
C THR A 71 11.01 10.54 -15.08
N ASP A 72 11.20 11.80 -15.47
CA ASP A 72 10.24 12.49 -16.35
C ASP A 72 10.16 11.81 -17.73
N GLU A 73 11.26 11.19 -18.19
CA GLU A 73 11.29 10.39 -19.42
C GLU A 73 10.44 9.11 -19.33
N GLU A 74 10.40 8.46 -18.16
CA GLU A 74 9.52 7.32 -17.90
C GLU A 74 8.06 7.79 -17.90
N LEU A 75 7.75 8.85 -17.16
CA LEU A 75 6.40 9.41 -17.07
C LEU A 75 5.83 9.81 -18.42
N ALA A 76 6.65 10.43 -19.28
CA ALA A 76 6.25 10.83 -20.62
C ALA A 76 5.86 9.65 -21.53
N ARG A 77 6.29 8.42 -21.19
CA ARG A 77 5.99 7.20 -21.95
C ARG A 77 4.83 6.40 -21.38
N PHE A 78 4.35 6.73 -20.18
CA PHE A 78 3.27 6.01 -19.54
C PHE A 78 1.92 6.29 -20.22
N ASP A 79 1.33 5.23 -20.76
CA ASP A 79 0.09 5.28 -21.54
C ASP A 79 -1.00 4.34 -21.01
N ASN A 80 -0.63 3.25 -20.34
CA ASN A 80 -1.55 2.28 -19.76
C ASN A 80 -1.88 2.63 -18.30
N ILE A 81 -2.85 3.53 -18.10
CA ILE A 81 -3.17 4.13 -16.80
C ILE A 81 -4.23 3.33 -16.05
N ARG A 82 -4.08 3.24 -14.72
CA ARG A 82 -5.11 2.78 -13.79
C ARG A 82 -5.33 3.81 -12.70
N GLN A 83 -6.58 3.98 -12.29
CA GLN A 83 -6.94 4.92 -11.23
C GLN A 83 -7.95 4.29 -10.30
N GLY A 84 -7.76 4.51 -9.01
CA GLY A 84 -8.67 4.04 -8.00
C GLY A 84 -8.87 5.07 -6.91
N ASN A 85 -10.00 4.95 -6.21
CA ASN A 85 -10.35 5.86 -5.13
C ASN A 85 -11.02 5.11 -3.98
N ASP A 86 -10.42 5.18 -2.81
CA ASP A 86 -11.08 4.93 -1.54
C ASP A 86 -11.59 6.27 -0.98
N PHE A 87 -12.89 6.36 -0.67
CA PHE A 87 -13.48 7.60 -0.16
C PHE A 87 -13.06 7.90 1.29
N GLY A 88 -12.62 6.89 2.03
CA GLY A 88 -12.44 6.97 3.48
C GLY A 88 -13.77 7.11 4.22
N TYR A 89 -13.80 6.71 5.49
CA TYR A 89 -14.96 6.84 6.37
C TYR A 89 -14.61 7.60 7.65
N ALA A 90 -15.39 8.65 7.96
CA ALA A 90 -15.26 9.48 9.15
C ALA A 90 -13.87 10.11 9.37
N ASN A 91 -12.97 9.44 10.10
CA ASN A 91 -11.61 9.92 10.37
C ASN A 91 -10.58 9.34 9.39
N ASP A 92 -10.96 8.34 8.61
CA ASP A 92 -10.09 7.73 7.64
C ASP A 92 -9.88 8.70 6.46
N PRO A 93 -8.66 8.77 5.92
CA PRO A 93 -8.34 9.63 4.80
C PRO A 93 -9.00 9.11 3.51
N LEU A 94 -9.35 10.06 2.65
CA LEU A 94 -9.62 9.77 1.25
C LEU A 94 -8.29 9.44 0.57
N ALA A 95 -8.29 8.42 -0.28
CA ALA A 95 -7.11 7.98 -1.02
C ALA A 95 -7.46 7.76 -2.50
N PHE A 96 -7.07 8.70 -3.34
CA PHE A 96 -7.04 8.53 -4.79
C PHE A 96 -5.63 8.20 -5.23
N VAL A 97 -5.50 7.19 -6.08
CA VAL A 97 -4.21 6.71 -6.59
C VAL A 97 -4.23 6.65 -8.11
N ARG A 98 -3.09 6.98 -8.72
CA ARG A 98 -2.89 6.90 -10.18
C ARG A 98 -1.64 6.09 -10.47
N TRP A 99 -1.79 5.05 -11.27
CA TRP A 99 -0.75 4.10 -11.62
C TRP A 99 -0.56 3.98 -13.13
N HIS A 100 0.64 3.62 -13.56
CA HIS A 100 0.90 3.02 -14.86
C HIS A 100 1.10 1.52 -14.71
N TYR A 101 0.66 0.74 -15.69
CA TYR A 101 0.85 -0.70 -15.72
C TYR A 101 1.61 -1.18 -16.96
N ASP A 102 2.85 -1.62 -16.78
CA ASP A 102 3.58 -2.37 -17.79
C ASP A 102 3.16 -3.85 -17.72
N LYS A 103 2.06 -4.17 -18.42
CA LYS A 103 1.46 -5.51 -18.39
C LYS A 103 2.40 -6.61 -18.90
N LYS A 104 3.33 -6.28 -19.81
CA LYS A 104 4.28 -7.26 -20.36
C LYS A 104 5.32 -7.66 -19.33
N LYS A 105 5.74 -6.71 -18.49
CA LYS A 105 6.70 -6.96 -17.40
C LYS A 105 6.02 -7.21 -16.07
N ARG A 106 4.68 -7.14 -15.99
CA ARG A 106 3.91 -7.21 -14.74
C ARG A 106 4.45 -6.24 -13.68
N VAL A 107 4.76 -5.00 -14.09
CA VAL A 107 5.25 -3.95 -13.19
C VAL A 107 4.26 -2.79 -13.14
N ILE A 108 3.96 -2.31 -11.94
CA ILE A 108 3.16 -1.09 -11.74
C ILE A 108 4.05 0.05 -11.25
N TYR A 109 3.71 1.28 -11.66
CA TYR A 109 4.44 2.50 -11.30
C TYR A 109 3.48 3.51 -10.70
N ALA A 110 3.76 3.96 -9.47
CA ALA A 110 2.97 4.99 -8.80
C ALA A 110 3.25 6.35 -9.45
N ILE A 111 2.26 6.92 -10.13
CA ILE A 111 2.42 8.18 -10.88
C ILE A 111 2.12 9.38 -9.98
N ASP A 112 0.98 9.33 -9.30
CA ASP A 112 0.47 10.43 -8.48
C ASP A 112 -0.57 9.93 -7.47
N GLU A 113 -0.84 10.74 -6.46
CA GLU A 113 -1.84 10.47 -5.42
C GLU A 113 -2.57 11.75 -5.00
N ILE A 114 -3.81 11.62 -4.54
CA ILE A 114 -4.50 12.64 -3.76
C ILE A 114 -4.94 11.97 -2.47
N TYR A 115 -4.33 12.39 -1.37
CA TYR A 115 -4.53 11.75 -0.07
C TYR A 115 -4.78 12.79 1.02
N GLY A 116 -5.72 12.51 1.92
CA GLY A 116 -5.90 13.32 3.12
C GLY A 116 -7.24 13.14 3.82
N VAL A 117 -7.28 13.56 5.08
CA VAL A 117 -8.50 13.59 5.88
C VAL A 117 -9.38 14.79 5.52
N LYS A 118 -10.71 14.61 5.65
CA LYS A 118 -11.71 15.68 5.43
C LYS A 118 -11.69 16.30 4.03
N ILE A 119 -11.18 15.59 3.03
CA ILE A 119 -11.31 15.99 1.63
C ILE A 119 -12.74 15.71 1.18
N SER A 120 -13.45 16.74 0.72
CA SER A 120 -14.81 16.58 0.19
C SER A 120 -14.79 16.04 -1.24
N ASN A 121 -15.89 15.42 -1.70
CA ASN A 121 -16.03 15.00 -3.10
C ASN A 121 -15.82 16.16 -4.09
N ARG A 122 -16.24 17.38 -3.72
CA ARG A 122 -16.02 18.59 -4.52
C ARG A 122 -14.54 18.91 -4.69
N GLU A 123 -13.80 18.90 -3.59
CA GLU A 123 -12.36 19.16 -3.58
C GLU A 123 -11.59 18.07 -4.32
N LEU A 124 -11.94 16.79 -4.12
CA LEU A 124 -11.39 15.69 -4.90
C LEU A 124 -11.60 15.93 -6.41
N ALA A 125 -12.83 16.24 -6.82
CA ALA A 125 -13.15 16.47 -8.23
C ALA A 125 -12.41 17.68 -8.82
N GLU A 126 -12.22 18.76 -8.05
CA GLU A 126 -11.40 19.90 -8.44
C GLU A 126 -9.95 19.48 -8.72
N ARG A 127 -9.31 18.80 -7.77
CA ARG A 127 -7.92 18.34 -7.89
C ARG A 127 -7.73 17.36 -9.07
N ILE A 128 -8.69 16.46 -9.28
CA ILE A 128 -8.69 15.53 -10.44
C ILE A 128 -8.72 16.33 -11.76
N ARG A 129 -9.58 17.35 -11.86
CA ARG A 129 -9.71 18.16 -13.07
C ARG A 129 -8.49 19.04 -13.34
N GLU A 130 -7.95 19.67 -12.31
CA GLU A 130 -6.73 20.50 -12.41
C GLU A 130 -5.55 19.70 -12.95
N LYS A 131 -5.46 18.43 -12.57
CA LYS A 131 -4.44 17.49 -13.05
C LYS A 131 -4.79 16.82 -14.39
N GLY A 132 -6.00 17.00 -14.92
CA GLY A 132 -6.44 16.40 -16.20
C GLY A 132 -6.78 14.90 -16.12
N TYR A 133 -7.05 14.40 -14.92
CA TYR A 133 -7.18 12.96 -14.62
C TYR A 133 -8.56 12.38 -14.90
N GLN A 134 -9.57 13.22 -15.13
CA GLN A 134 -10.96 12.85 -15.42
C GLN A 134 -11.16 12.16 -16.78
N SER A 135 -10.12 12.10 -17.61
CA SER A 135 -10.13 11.48 -18.95
C SER A 135 -9.85 9.97 -18.93
N GLN A 136 -9.51 9.42 -17.76
CA GLN A 136 -9.24 8.00 -17.54
C GLN A 136 -10.29 7.45 -16.57
N MET A 137 -10.55 6.14 -16.62
CA MET A 137 -11.53 5.50 -15.75
C MET A 137 -11.03 5.45 -14.31
N ILE A 138 -11.86 5.91 -13.38
CA ILE A 138 -11.61 5.85 -11.94
C ILE A 138 -12.55 4.80 -11.33
N THR A 139 -11.97 3.75 -10.75
CA THR A 139 -12.71 2.71 -10.04
C THR A 139 -12.71 3.01 -8.55
N CYS A 140 -13.88 3.31 -7.98
CA CYS A 140 -14.03 3.69 -6.58
C CYS A 140 -14.52 2.51 -5.73
N ASP A 141 -14.36 2.62 -4.40
CA ASP A 141 -15.08 1.77 -3.48
C ASP A 141 -16.60 1.84 -3.74
N SER A 142 -17.22 0.66 -3.83
CA SER A 142 -18.65 0.48 -4.09
C SER A 142 -19.51 0.52 -2.82
N ALA A 143 -18.91 0.68 -1.63
CA ALA A 143 -19.67 0.91 -0.41
C ALA A 143 -20.39 2.26 -0.39
N GLU A 144 -19.91 3.25 -1.17
CA GLU A 144 -20.44 4.62 -1.23
C GLU A 144 -21.03 4.99 -2.62
N PRO A 145 -22.13 4.34 -3.07
CA PRO A 145 -22.70 4.59 -4.40
C PRO A 145 -23.17 6.04 -4.59
N LYS A 146 -23.58 6.72 -3.50
CA LYS A 146 -23.99 8.13 -3.54
C LYS A 146 -22.82 9.05 -3.93
N SER A 147 -21.63 8.78 -3.39
CA SER A 147 -20.43 9.56 -3.70
C SER A 147 -19.99 9.36 -5.15
N ILE A 148 -20.12 8.14 -5.68
CA ILE A 148 -19.89 7.85 -7.10
C ILE A 148 -20.86 8.64 -7.98
N ASP A 149 -22.15 8.62 -7.68
CA ASP A 149 -23.16 9.36 -8.42
C ASP A 149 -22.93 10.88 -8.34
N GLU A 150 -22.52 11.40 -7.18
CA GLU A 150 -22.18 12.82 -7.02
C GLU A 150 -21.00 13.21 -7.91
N LEU A 151 -19.90 12.45 -7.88
CA LEU A 151 -18.73 12.67 -8.74
C LEU A 151 -19.13 12.68 -10.22
N LYS A 152 -19.95 11.70 -10.63
CA LYS A 152 -20.35 11.50 -12.01
C LYS A 152 -21.32 12.55 -12.53
N LEU A 153 -22.42 12.77 -11.79
CA LEU A 153 -23.57 13.53 -12.26
C LEU A 153 -23.50 15.01 -11.88
N GLN A 154 -22.82 15.35 -10.77
CA GLN A 154 -22.84 16.70 -10.21
C GLN A 154 -21.48 17.40 -10.31
N LEU A 155 -20.37 16.66 -10.23
CA LEU A 155 -19.02 17.21 -10.16
C LEU A 155 -18.20 17.01 -11.43
N ASN A 156 -18.85 16.60 -12.53
CA ASN A 156 -18.27 16.51 -13.87
C ASN A 156 -17.03 15.59 -13.94
N ILE A 157 -17.08 14.45 -13.25
CA ILE A 157 -16.12 13.34 -13.37
C ILE A 157 -16.83 12.17 -14.06
N PRO A 158 -17.02 12.21 -15.39
CA PRO A 158 -17.93 11.28 -16.07
C PRO A 158 -17.44 9.83 -16.08
N LEU A 159 -16.13 9.62 -16.03
CA LEU A 159 -15.47 8.30 -16.07
C LEU A 159 -15.18 7.78 -14.65
N VAL A 160 -16.25 7.60 -13.89
CA VAL A 160 -16.19 6.98 -12.55
C VAL A 160 -17.16 5.81 -12.49
N GLN A 161 -16.72 4.73 -11.86
CA GLN A 161 -17.51 3.52 -11.61
C GLN A 161 -17.20 2.97 -10.21
N GLY A 162 -18.15 2.25 -9.63
CA GLY A 162 -17.88 1.46 -8.42
C GLY A 162 -17.21 0.15 -8.77
N ALA A 163 -16.28 -0.29 -7.93
CA ALA A 163 -15.69 -1.61 -7.96
C ALA A 163 -16.80 -2.68 -7.98
N LYS A 164 -16.72 -3.68 -8.84
CA LYS A 164 -17.81 -4.66 -8.93
C LYS A 164 -17.65 -5.64 -7.77
N LYS A 165 -18.66 -5.71 -6.91
CA LYS A 165 -18.74 -6.70 -5.84
C LYS A 165 -18.76 -8.11 -6.44
N GLY A 166 -17.62 -8.80 -6.37
CA GLY A 166 -17.48 -10.18 -6.77
C GLY A 166 -16.77 -10.99 -5.68
N PRO A 167 -16.83 -12.34 -5.75
CA PRO A 167 -16.12 -13.25 -4.85
C PRO A 167 -14.59 -13.16 -4.91
N ASP A 168 -14.03 -12.21 -5.67
CA ASP A 168 -12.62 -11.84 -5.65
C ASP A 168 -12.35 -11.04 -4.38
N SER A 169 -12.12 -11.79 -3.30
CA SER A 169 -11.91 -11.29 -1.95
C SER A 169 -10.83 -10.22 -1.93
N ARG A 170 -10.87 -9.38 -0.90
CA ARG A 170 -9.77 -8.45 -0.60
C ARG A 170 -8.39 -9.15 -0.64
N GLU A 171 -8.33 -10.35 -0.09
CA GLU A 171 -7.18 -11.24 -0.18
C GLU A 171 -6.72 -11.54 -1.62
N TYR A 172 -7.63 -11.75 -2.58
CA TYR A 172 -7.24 -12.04 -3.97
C TYR A 172 -6.51 -10.86 -4.61
N GLY A 173 -7.02 -9.64 -4.44
CA GLY A 173 -6.36 -8.45 -4.97
C GLY A 173 -5.05 -8.12 -4.25
N GLU A 174 -4.97 -8.36 -2.94
CA GLU A 174 -3.70 -8.26 -2.18
C GLU A 174 -2.67 -9.25 -2.73
N ARG A 175 -3.05 -10.52 -2.93
CA ARG A 175 -2.18 -11.54 -3.51
C ARG A 175 -1.76 -11.22 -4.94
N TRP A 176 -2.65 -10.67 -5.76
CA TRP A 176 -2.31 -10.29 -7.13
C TRP A 176 -1.25 -9.18 -7.16
N LEU A 177 -1.36 -8.20 -6.27
CA LEU A 177 -0.35 -7.15 -6.12
C LEU A 177 0.99 -7.73 -5.64
N ASP A 178 0.95 -8.65 -4.67
CA ASP A 178 2.12 -9.38 -4.17
C ASP A 178 2.81 -10.24 -5.25
N ASP A 179 2.04 -10.79 -6.19
CA ASP A 179 2.51 -11.61 -7.31
C ASP A 179 3.03 -10.80 -8.53
N LEU A 180 3.06 -9.47 -8.45
CA LEU A 180 3.67 -8.64 -9.50
C LEU A 180 5.21 -8.79 -9.49
N ASP A 181 5.84 -8.56 -10.65
CA ASP A 181 7.31 -8.62 -10.74
C ASP A 181 7.95 -7.43 -9.99
N ALA A 182 7.28 -6.27 -10.01
CA ALA A 182 7.66 -5.12 -9.18
C ALA A 182 6.51 -4.13 -8.97
N ILE A 183 6.51 -3.50 -7.79
CA ILE A 183 5.71 -2.31 -7.46
C ILE A 183 6.68 -1.14 -7.29
N VAL A 184 6.78 -0.30 -8.32
CA VAL A 184 7.72 0.83 -8.34
C VAL A 184 7.04 2.07 -7.77
N ILE A 185 7.59 2.61 -6.69
CA ILE A 185 7.04 3.77 -6.00
C ILE A 185 8.12 4.84 -5.89
N ASP A 186 7.77 6.07 -6.29
CA ASP A 186 8.61 7.26 -6.09
C ASP A 186 8.13 8.01 -4.83
N PRO A 187 8.84 7.93 -3.69
CA PRO A 187 8.43 8.57 -2.46
C PRO A 187 8.35 10.10 -2.54
N GLU A 188 9.05 10.73 -3.50
CA GLU A 188 8.95 12.18 -3.71
C GLU A 188 7.61 12.58 -4.34
N ARG A 189 7.00 11.68 -5.11
CA ARG A 189 5.74 11.91 -5.81
C ARG A 189 4.55 11.37 -5.06
N THR A 190 4.69 10.16 -4.51
CA THR A 190 3.60 9.43 -3.86
C THR A 190 4.00 8.96 -2.46
N PRO A 191 4.21 9.91 -1.51
CA PRO A 191 4.69 9.60 -0.18
C PRO A 191 3.69 8.77 0.67
N ASN A 192 2.37 8.88 0.43
CA ASN A 192 1.39 8.10 1.19
C ASN A 192 1.30 6.67 0.69
N ILE A 193 1.29 6.45 -0.64
CA ILE A 193 1.46 5.12 -1.21
C ILE A 193 2.74 4.48 -0.67
N ALA A 194 3.86 5.21 -0.68
CA ALA A 194 5.13 4.69 -0.17
C ALA A 194 5.03 4.27 1.31
N ARG A 195 4.49 5.14 2.16
CA ARG A 195 4.32 4.90 3.59
C ARG A 195 3.44 3.69 3.87
N GLU A 196 2.29 3.58 3.21
CA GLU A 196 1.32 2.51 3.48
C GLU A 196 1.83 1.16 2.97
N PHE A 197 2.32 1.07 1.72
CA PHE A 197 2.90 -0.16 1.18
C PHE A 197 4.12 -0.63 1.96
N GLU A 198 5.01 0.27 2.38
CA GLU A 198 6.16 -0.08 3.23
C GLU A 198 5.71 -0.59 4.61
N SER A 199 4.66 0.01 5.17
CA SER A 199 4.20 -0.33 6.52
C SER A 199 3.29 -1.55 6.59
N ALA A 200 2.83 -2.05 5.44
CA ALA A 200 1.90 -3.17 5.34
C ALA A 200 2.44 -4.43 6.03
N ASP A 201 1.53 -5.20 6.62
CA ASP A 201 1.86 -6.46 7.30
C ASP A 201 0.66 -7.41 7.19
N TYR A 202 0.90 -8.71 7.31
CA TYR A 202 -0.18 -9.69 7.38
C TYR A 202 -0.88 -9.62 8.74
N ALA A 203 -2.21 -9.70 8.73
CA ALA A 203 -2.99 -9.83 9.94
C ALA A 203 -2.62 -11.13 10.66
N VAL A 204 -2.59 -11.13 11.99
CA VAL A 204 -2.30 -12.35 12.78
C VAL A 204 -3.56 -12.97 13.38
N ASP A 205 -3.51 -14.27 13.68
CA ASP A 205 -4.50 -14.94 14.52
C ASP A 205 -4.24 -14.71 16.02
N ARG A 206 -5.07 -15.33 16.88
CA ARG A 206 -4.94 -15.21 18.34
C ARG A 206 -3.65 -15.85 18.88
N ASP A 207 -3.11 -16.80 18.13
CA ASP A 207 -1.93 -17.58 18.49
C ASP A 207 -0.63 -16.93 17.92
N GLY A 208 -0.78 -15.86 17.13
CA GLY A 208 0.32 -15.08 16.55
C GLY A 208 0.77 -15.55 15.17
N ASN A 209 0.03 -16.45 14.51
CA ASN A 209 0.35 -16.90 13.15
C ASN A 209 -0.18 -15.91 12.10
N PRO A 210 0.56 -15.63 11.01
CA PRO A 210 0.09 -14.81 9.91
C PRO A 210 -1.13 -15.43 9.21
N LYS A 211 -2.12 -14.60 8.88
CA LYS A 211 -3.26 -14.93 8.03
C LYS A 211 -2.95 -14.52 6.59
N PRO A 212 -3.61 -15.15 5.60
CA PRO A 212 -3.46 -14.78 4.19
C PRO A 212 -4.24 -13.50 3.84
N LYS A 213 -4.18 -12.48 4.71
CA LYS A 213 -4.80 -11.17 4.47
C LYS A 213 -3.97 -10.09 5.16
N LEU A 214 -3.94 -8.90 4.60
CA LEU A 214 -3.27 -7.77 5.23
C LEU A 214 -3.99 -7.31 6.51
N GLU A 215 -3.24 -6.67 7.39
CA GLU A 215 -3.79 -5.89 8.50
C GLU A 215 -4.55 -4.68 7.95
N GLU A 216 -5.78 -4.49 8.41
CA GLU A 216 -6.69 -3.41 7.96
C GLU A 216 -6.39 -2.12 8.73
N VAL A 217 -5.15 -1.64 8.65
CA VAL A 217 -4.66 -0.44 9.36
C VAL A 217 -3.75 0.37 8.44
N ASN A 218 -4.16 1.60 8.09
CA ASN A 218 -3.47 2.48 7.14
C ASN A 218 -3.25 1.82 5.77
N ASP A 219 -4.33 1.30 5.20
CA ASP A 219 -4.38 0.51 3.97
C ASP A 219 -5.13 1.19 2.83
N HIS A 220 -5.56 2.44 3.01
CA HIS A 220 -6.44 3.17 2.09
C HIS A 220 -5.89 3.28 0.66
N THR A 221 -4.59 3.53 0.51
CA THR A 221 -3.93 3.56 -0.80
C THR A 221 -3.76 2.17 -1.39
N ILE A 222 -3.60 1.13 -0.57
CA ILE A 222 -3.54 -0.28 -1.00
C ILE A 222 -4.92 -0.71 -1.52
N ASP A 223 -5.99 -0.37 -0.80
CA ASP A 223 -7.37 -0.62 -1.22
C ASP A 223 -7.73 0.16 -2.49
N ALA A 224 -7.41 1.47 -2.53
CA ALA A 224 -7.57 2.26 -3.74
C ALA A 224 -6.81 1.65 -4.93
N THR A 225 -5.60 1.12 -4.69
CA THR A 225 -4.80 0.44 -5.72
C THR A 225 -5.48 -0.85 -6.17
N ARG A 226 -6.00 -1.66 -5.24
CA ARG A 226 -6.78 -2.87 -5.59
C ARG A 226 -7.96 -2.54 -6.49
N TYR A 227 -8.73 -1.49 -6.18
CA TYR A 227 -9.84 -1.04 -7.03
C TYR A 227 -9.36 -0.59 -8.40
N ALA A 228 -8.23 0.12 -8.48
CA ALA A 228 -7.65 0.58 -9.74
C ALA A 228 -7.33 -0.58 -10.71
N PHE A 229 -6.94 -1.74 -10.17
CA PHE A 229 -6.49 -2.91 -10.92
C PHE A 229 -7.51 -4.05 -11.01
N GLU A 230 -8.73 -3.89 -10.47
CA GLU A 230 -9.75 -4.94 -10.40
C GLU A 230 -10.02 -5.62 -11.77
N ASP A 231 -10.12 -4.83 -12.85
CA ASP A 231 -10.39 -5.38 -14.18
C ASP A 231 -9.18 -6.11 -14.80
N ASP A 232 -7.95 -5.85 -14.35
CA ASP A 232 -6.75 -6.63 -14.76
C ASP A 232 -6.60 -7.94 -13.98
N MET A 233 -7.15 -8.00 -12.76
CA MET A 233 -7.14 -9.19 -11.90
C MET A 233 -8.13 -10.27 -12.37
N ARG A 234 -9.18 -9.85 -13.08
CA ARG A 234 -10.17 -10.77 -13.66
C ARG A 234 -9.58 -11.50 -14.85
N GLN A 235 -9.49 -12.82 -14.76
CA GLN A 235 -9.33 -13.62 -15.97
C GLN A 235 -10.59 -13.43 -16.84
N PRO A 236 -10.46 -13.34 -18.18
CA PRO A 236 -11.61 -13.38 -19.04
C PRO A 236 -12.30 -14.73 -18.84
N GLY A 237 -13.45 -14.72 -18.15
CA GLY A 237 -14.30 -15.89 -18.07
C GLY A 237 -14.63 -16.34 -19.48
N ILE A 238 -14.19 -17.53 -19.86
CA ILE A 238 -14.62 -18.16 -21.09
C ILE A 238 -16.09 -18.49 -20.90
N SER A 239 -16.97 -17.63 -21.41
CA SER A 239 -18.40 -17.93 -21.54
C SER A 239 -18.57 -18.86 -22.74
N PHE A 240 -18.85 -20.13 -22.49
CA PHE A 240 -19.41 -20.99 -23.51
C PHE A 240 -20.89 -20.61 -23.67
N TRP A 241 -21.23 -20.10 -24.86
CA TRP A 241 -22.61 -19.97 -25.33
C TRP A 241 -23.10 -21.32 -25.82
#